data_AF-A0A2L2YJ98-F1
#
_entry.id   AF-A0A2L2YJ98-F1
#
_cell.length_a   1.000
_cell.length_b   1.000
_cell.length_c   1.000
_cell.angle_alpha   90.00
_cell.angle_beta   90.00
_cell.angle_gamma   90.00
#
_symmetry.space_group_name_H-M   'P 1'
#
loop_
_entity.id
_entity.type
_entity.pdbx_description
1 polymer ?
#
loop_
_entity_poly.entity_id
_entity_poly.type
_entity_poly.pdbx_seq_one_letter_code
_entity_poly.pdbx_strand_id
1 'polypeptide(L)'
;RLLVVTDPRTDHQPLTEASFVNIPVIAFCITDSPLRYVDVAIPCNNNGALSIGFMLWMLAREVLSMRVTISRVLKWYVMVDL
;
A
#
# COMPACT_ATOMS: atom_id res chain seq x y z
N ARG A 1 -6.09 11.59 -7.09
CA ARG A 1 -6.39 10.26 -7.66
C ARG A 1 -5.11 9.46 -7.53
N LEU A 2 -5.17 8.25 -6.97
CA LEU A 2 -4.00 7.46 -6.60
C LEU A 2 -4.38 5.99 -6.72
N LEU A 3 -3.49 5.16 -7.22
CA LEU A 3 -3.62 3.70 -7.20
C LEU A 3 -2.67 3.12 -6.14
N VAL A 4 -3.18 2.23 -5.30
CA VAL A 4 -2.37 1.46 -4.36
C VAL A 4 -2.45 -0.01 -4.76
N VAL A 5 -1.30 -0.64 -4.93
CA VAL A 5 -1.14 -1.99 -5.49
C VAL A 5 -0.44 -2.90 -4.47
N THR A 6 -0.88 -4.15 -4.38
CA THR A 6 -0.37 -5.13 -3.40
C THR A 6 0.84 -5.91 -3.87
N ASP A 7 0.91 -6.21 -5.17
CA ASP A 7 2.11 -6.78 -5.78
C ASP A 7 2.21 -6.34 -7.24
N PRO A 8 3.26 -5.61 -7.65
CA PRO A 8 3.41 -5.16 -9.04
C PRO A 8 3.61 -6.33 -10.02
N ARG A 9 3.92 -7.54 -9.56
CA ARG A 9 4.03 -8.73 -10.43
C ARG A 9 2.64 -9.28 -10.79
N THR A 10 1.78 -9.54 -9.81
CA THR A 10 0.41 -10.02 -10.09
C THR A 10 -0.44 -8.92 -10.73
N ASP A 11 -0.29 -7.68 -10.25
CA ASP A 11 -1.15 -6.56 -10.61
C ASP A 11 -0.52 -5.69 -11.73
N HIS A 12 0.27 -6.31 -12.62
CA HIS A 12 0.96 -5.62 -13.71
C HIS A 12 -0.01 -4.97 -14.73
N GLN A 13 -1.22 -5.52 -14.86
CA GLN A 13 -2.24 -4.99 -15.77
C GLN A 13 -2.75 -3.60 -15.34
N PRO A 14 -3.29 -3.40 -14.12
CA PRO A 14 -3.69 -2.06 -13.67
C PRO A 14 -2.52 -1.08 -13.60
N LEU A 15 -1.30 -1.57 -13.37
CA LEU A 15 -0.07 -0.76 -13.43
C LEU A 15 0.16 -0.16 -14.83
N THR A 16 -0.01 -0.99 -15.87
CA THR A 16 0.14 -0.57 -17.26
C THR A 16 -1.00 0.38 -17.66
N GLU A 17 -2.23 0.08 -17.25
CA GLU A 17 -3.38 0.95 -17.52
C GLU A 17 -3.25 2.31 -16.84
N ALA A 18 -2.75 2.36 -15.60
CA ALA A 18 -2.48 3.59 -14.88
C ALA A 18 -1.47 4.50 -15.60
N SER A 19 -0.50 3.90 -16.29
CA SER A 19 0.50 4.63 -17.08
C SER A 19 -0.10 5.37 -18.28
N PHE A 20 -1.20 4.87 -18.87
CA PHE A 20 -1.86 5.53 -20.00
C PHE A 20 -2.62 6.81 -19.61
N VAL A 21 -3.01 6.92 -18.34
CA VAL A 21 -3.88 8.01 -17.83
C VAL A 21 -3.20 8.89 -16.79
N ASN A 22 -1.88 8.78 -16.62
CA ASN A 22 -1.08 9.55 -15.67
C ASN A 22 -1.59 9.45 -14.21
N ILE A 23 -1.97 8.25 -13.77
CA ILE A 23 -2.35 8.01 -12.38
C ILE A 23 -1.11 7.62 -11.58
N PRO A 24 -0.79 8.32 -10.47
CA PRO A 24 0.34 7.94 -9.63
C PRO A 24 0.08 6.62 -8.89
N VAL A 25 1.10 5.78 -8.79
CA VAL A 25 1.01 4.43 -8.23
C VAL A 25 1.96 4.23 -7.06
N ILE A 26 1.40 3.75 -5.95
CA ILE A 26 2.15 3.24 -4.78
C ILE A 26 2.01 1.73 -4.77
N ALA A 27 3.11 1.00 -4.66
CA ALA A 27 3.08 -0.46 -4.64
C ALA A 27 3.81 -1.04 -3.42
N PHE A 28 3.26 -2.10 -2.85
CA PHE A 28 3.95 -2.97 -1.92
C PHE A 28 4.84 -3.94 -2.69
N CYS A 29 6.14 -3.96 -2.36
CA CYS A 29 7.15 -4.65 -3.15
C CYS A 29 7.99 -5.57 -2.28
N ILE A 30 8.21 -6.80 -2.74
CA ILE A 30 9.27 -7.69 -2.25
C ILE A 30 10.57 -7.44 -3.02
N THR A 31 11.65 -8.10 -2.59
CA THR A 31 13.00 -7.92 -3.14
C THR A 31 13.12 -8.21 -4.64
N ASP A 32 12.26 -9.06 -5.18
CA ASP A 32 12.24 -9.47 -6.59
C ASP A 32 11.06 -8.86 -7.38
N SER A 33 10.28 -7.97 -6.77
CA SER A 33 9.17 -7.29 -7.44
C SER A 33 9.67 -6.32 -8.52
N PRO A 34 9.10 -6.34 -9.75
CA PRO A 34 9.44 -5.37 -10.78
C PRO A 34 8.91 -3.97 -10.40
N LEU A 35 9.76 -2.95 -10.51
CA LEU A 35 9.41 -1.56 -10.15
C LEU A 35 9.01 -0.68 -11.35
N ARG A 36 8.71 -1.29 -12.50
CA ARG A 36 8.34 -0.54 -13.70
C ARG A 36 6.96 0.09 -13.49
N TYR A 37 6.80 1.39 -13.77
CA TYR A 37 5.55 2.16 -13.57
C TYR A 37 5.08 2.27 -12.11
N VAL A 38 5.99 2.02 -11.14
CA VAL A 38 5.75 2.28 -9.72
C VAL A 38 6.44 3.61 -9.37
N ASP A 39 5.69 4.57 -8.84
CA ASP A 39 6.25 5.86 -8.41
C ASP A 39 6.84 5.79 -7.00
N VAL A 40 6.17 5.08 -6.09
CA VAL A 40 6.62 4.86 -4.72
C VAL A 40 6.53 3.38 -4.37
N ALA A 41 7.69 2.78 -4.10
CA ALA A 41 7.79 1.40 -3.66
C ALA A 41 7.87 1.35 -2.13
N ILE A 42 6.99 0.57 -1.50
CA ILE A 42 7.04 0.26 -0.07
C ILE A 42 7.59 -1.16 0.07
N PRO A 43 8.83 -1.33 0.57
CA PRO A 43 9.41 -2.65 0.73
C PRO A 43 8.73 -3.39 1.89
N CYS A 44 8.08 -4.51 1.61
CA CYS A 44 7.44 -5.36 2.61
C CYS A 44 7.26 -6.79 2.11
N ASN A 45 6.93 -7.72 3.01
CA ASN A 45 6.55 -9.07 2.62
C ASN A 45 5.09 -9.08 2.13
N ASN A 46 4.88 -9.28 0.82
CA ASN A 46 3.56 -9.37 0.20
C ASN A 46 3.05 -10.83 0.00
N ASN A 47 3.87 -11.84 0.32
CA ASN A 47 3.46 -13.26 0.23
C ASN A 47 2.69 -13.74 1.47
N GLY A 48 2.94 -13.16 2.63
CA GLY A 48 2.27 -13.53 3.88
C GLY A 48 0.92 -12.81 4.02
N ALA A 49 -0.17 -13.57 4.16
CA ALA A 49 -1.53 -13.00 4.35
C ALA A 49 -1.61 -12.04 5.55
N LEU A 50 -0.96 -12.39 6.67
CA LEU A 50 -0.90 -11.53 7.85
C LEU A 50 -0.05 -10.27 7.61
N SER A 51 1.01 -10.39 6.80
CA SER A 51 1.93 -9.28 6.51
C SER A 51 1.25 -8.23 5.65
N ILE A 52 0.54 -8.63 4.58
CA ILE A 52 -0.14 -7.67 3.71
C ILE A 52 -1.30 -6.96 4.44
N GLY A 53 -2.07 -7.69 5.25
CA GLY A 53 -3.12 -7.11 6.10
C GLY A 53 -2.56 -6.08 7.08
N PHE A 54 -1.45 -6.41 7.74
CA PHE A 54 -0.76 -5.49 8.64
C PHE A 54 -0.26 -4.23 7.94
N MET A 55 0.32 -4.35 6.75
CA MET A 55 0.82 -3.19 5.98
C MET A 55 -0.32 -2.25 5.56
N LEU A 56 -1.45 -2.79 5.11
CA LEU A 56 -2.63 -2.01 4.77
C LEU A 56 -3.23 -1.33 6.01
N TRP A 57 -3.31 -2.05 7.14
CA TRP A 57 -3.76 -1.49 8.41
C TRP A 57 -2.87 -0.33 8.88
N MET A 58 -1.55 -0.50 8.80
CA MET A 58 -0.59 0.54 9.19
C MET A 58 -0.70 1.77 8.28
N LEU A 59 -0.81 1.57 6.96
CA LEU A 59 -0.98 2.66 6.00
C LEU A 59 -2.28 3.44 6.26
N ALA A 60 -3.40 2.74 6.51
CA ALA A 60 -4.67 3.36 6.84
C ALA A 60 -4.60 4.18 8.13
N ARG A 61 -3.97 3.63 9.18
CA ARG A 61 -3.74 4.32 10.45
C ARG A 61 -2.96 5.62 10.24
N GLU A 62 -1.86 5.58 9.50
CA GLU A 62 -1.03 6.77 9.26
C GLU A 62 -1.77 7.83 8.44
N VAL A 63 -2.58 7.43 7.46
CA VAL A 63 -3.41 8.37 6.70
C VAL A 63 -4.45 9.05 7.60
N LEU A 64 -5.14 8.32 8.47
CA LEU A 64 -6.11 8.89 9.42
C LEU A 64 -5.44 9.81 10.46
N SER A 65 -4.24 9.45 10.89
CA SER A 65 -3.39 10.23 11.79
C SER A 65 -2.97 11.55 11.15
N MET A 66 -2.50 11.53 9.89
CA MET A 66 -2.17 12.74 9.14
C MET A 66 -3.40 13.61 8.85
N ARG A 67 -4.59 13.01 8.74
CA ARG A 67 -5.87 13.73 8.61
C ARG A 67 -6.43 14.25 9.94
N VAL A 68 -5.71 14.09 11.06
CA VAL A 68 -6.14 14.53 12.40
C VAL A 68 -7.46 13.88 12.84
N THR A 69 -7.83 12.73 12.25
CA THR A 69 -9.03 11.97 12.64
C THR A 69 -8.76 11.09 13.86
N ILE A 70 -7.53 10.61 14.01
CA ILE A 70 -7.08 9.83 15.16
C ILE A 70 -5.84 10.49 15.78
N SER A 71 -5.69 10.37 17.10
CA SER A 71 -4.47 10.81 17.78
C SER A 71 -3.32 9.83 17.53
N ARG A 72 -2.11 10.36 17.32
CA ARG A 72 -0.87 9.56 17.25
C ARG A 72 -0.49 8.91 18.57
N VAL A 73 -0.89 9.55 19.68
CA VAL A 73 -0.53 9.14 21.05
C VAL A 73 -1.46 8.05 21.54
N LEU A 74 -2.75 8.15 21.22
CA LEU A 74 -3.74 7.17 21.64
C LEU A 74 -3.71 5.95 20.73
N LYS A 75 -3.97 4.78 21.32
CA LYS A 75 -4.08 3.52 20.58
C LYS A 75 -5.29 3.58 19.64
N TRP A 76 -5.11 3.14 18.39
CA TRP A 76 -6.23 2.98 17.47
C TRP A 76 -7.07 1.76 17.88
N TYR A 77 -8.39 1.93 17.96
CA TYR A 77 -9.31 0.90 18.51
C TYR A 77 -9.55 -0.26 17.53
N VAL A 78 -9.30 -0.05 16.24
CA VAL A 78 -9.43 -1.10 15.21
C VAL A 78 -8.25 -2.06 15.35
N MET A 79 -8.53 -3.33 15.59
CA MET A 79 -7.49 -4.37 15.68
C MET A 79 -6.85 -4.64 14.31
N VAL A 80 -5.62 -5.17 14.32
CA VAL A 80 -4.86 -5.49 13.11
C VAL A 80 -5.48 -6.68 12.36
N ASP A 81 -6.04 -7.64 13.09
CA ASP A 81 -6.54 -8.92 12.57
C ASP A 81 -7.98 -8.86 12.05
N LEU A 82 -8.48 -7.66 11.75
CA LEU A 82 -9.86 -7.43 11.34
C LEU A 82 -10.20 -8.10 10.00
#